data_AF-A0A8R1DHY7-F1
#
_entry.id   AF-A0A8R1DHY7-F1
#
_cell.length_a   1.000
_cell.length_b   1.000
_cell.length_c   1.000
_cell.angle_alpha   90.00
_cell.angle_beta   90.00
_cell.angle_gamma   90.00
#
_symmetry.space_group_name_H-M   'P 1'
#
loop_
_entity.id
_entity.type
_entity.pdbx_description
1 polymer ?
#
loop_
_entity_poly.entity_id
_entity_poly.type
_entity_poly.pdbx_seq_one_letter_code
_entity_poly.pdbx_strand_id
1 'polypeptide(L)'
;MALVSCNTKYWHYAIVISLFFFLNIYLLYNTAQHTQIKEKLKHEKAEENKNEIASCEIVDELAKSAISRAVSQECRRKLETEACQLKNGTFTDQFPISTCSNHDEQLVDSPIGCFADKKEARVLNDFEYKFPQQNSKETCRKHCYKAGFVYYGLEFGHECFCGNDLTNSTKIDDKECQTYRCPNSNDEFCGGFNAVEIFRTGLRKQITPRKAKYLPPSDELVINPVKILFLLQLNGRNERQVKRFLKSIYLPQHYYYIHVDSRQSYMYSEMLQIADKVNNIHVTDRRFSSIWGGASLLQMFQQVIRDLKDIEEFSDWEYIFNFSESDFPILPIRDFERLVSSNKGMSFLASHGYNTGKFIQKQGFEFVFSECDQRMFRIGKRDFPHNLRIDGGSDWVGIHRDLAEYSISDQEFPRKLRKMFESILLPLESFYHT
;
A
#
# COMPACT_ATOMS: atom_id res chain seq x y z
N MET A 1 1.70 10.12 92.55
CA MET A 1 0.86 9.41 91.55
C MET A 1 0.36 10.46 90.57
N ALA A 2 0.64 10.48 89.27
CA ALA A 2 1.37 9.61 88.37
C ALA A 2 1.92 10.50 87.22
N LEU A 3 3.11 10.17 86.73
CA LEU A 3 3.77 10.80 85.58
C LEU A 3 3.03 10.42 84.27
N VAL A 4 2.60 11.40 83.47
CA VAL A 4 2.18 11.19 82.09
C VAL A 4 3.37 11.51 81.18
N SER A 5 4.08 10.46 80.77
CA SER A 5 5.08 10.50 79.70
C SER A 5 4.35 10.29 78.36
N CYS A 6 4.12 11.37 77.60
CA CYS A 6 3.62 11.27 76.23
C CYS A 6 4.80 11.13 75.25
N ASN A 7 4.71 10.13 74.40
CA ASN A 7 5.79 9.51 73.65
C ASN A 7 6.16 10.34 72.40
N THR A 8 7.32 10.99 72.42
CA THR A 8 7.86 11.85 71.34
C THR A 8 8.15 11.13 70.02
N LYS A 9 8.07 9.78 69.99
CA LYS A 9 8.33 8.98 68.78
C LYS A 9 7.26 9.09 67.68
N TYR A 10 6.02 9.46 67.99
CA TYR A 10 4.93 9.46 66.98
C TYR A 10 4.75 10.79 66.23
N TRP A 11 5.27 11.89 66.76
CA TRP A 11 5.16 13.22 66.16
C TRP A 11 5.93 13.32 64.83
N HIS A 12 7.10 12.68 64.74
CA HIS A 12 7.87 12.65 63.50
C HIS A 12 7.18 11.86 62.39
N TYR A 13 6.54 10.73 62.71
CA TYR A 13 5.76 9.97 61.71
C TYR A 13 4.54 10.77 61.23
N ALA A 14 3.83 11.47 62.12
CA ALA A 14 2.66 12.28 61.74
C ALA A 14 3.04 13.45 60.80
N ILE A 15 4.19 14.10 61.05
CA ILE A 15 4.71 15.17 60.20
C ILE A 15 5.13 14.62 58.83
N VAL A 16 5.84 13.49 58.80
CA VAL A 16 6.29 12.86 57.54
C VAL A 16 5.10 12.40 56.71
N ILE A 17 4.10 11.74 57.32
CA ILE A 17 2.89 11.29 56.62
C ILE A 17 2.11 12.49 56.07
N SER A 18 1.99 13.58 56.83
CA SER A 18 1.31 14.79 56.37
C SER A 18 2.05 15.44 55.20
N LEU A 19 3.39 15.52 55.26
CA LEU A 19 4.21 16.02 54.15
C LEU A 19 4.06 15.17 52.88
N PHE A 20 4.07 13.84 53.00
CA PHE A 20 3.85 12.94 51.86
C PHE A 20 2.43 13.05 51.31
N PHE A 21 1.42 13.29 52.15
CA PHE A 21 0.05 13.50 51.73
C PHE A 21 -0.09 14.79 50.92
N PHE A 22 0.45 15.91 51.43
CA PHE A 22 0.42 17.19 50.70
C PHE A 22 1.29 17.17 49.44
N LEU A 23 2.43 16.46 49.44
CA LEU A 23 3.26 16.25 48.25
C LEU A 23 2.51 15.46 47.17
N ASN A 24 1.79 14.39 47.54
CA ASN A 24 0.98 13.62 46.61
C ASN A 24 -0.19 14.45 46.05
N ILE A 25 -0.86 15.25 46.89
CA ILE A 25 -1.91 16.17 46.41
C ILE A 25 -1.33 17.20 45.45
N TYR A 26 -0.16 17.76 45.75
CA TYR A 26 0.52 18.72 44.87
C TYR A 26 0.93 18.09 43.53
N LEU A 27 1.46 16.87 43.55
CA LEU A 27 1.79 16.12 42.33
C LEU A 27 0.55 15.79 41.52
N LEU A 28 -0.53 15.32 42.16
CA LEU A 28 -1.81 15.05 41.49
C LEU A 28 -2.39 16.32 40.87
N TYR A 29 -2.37 17.44 41.59
CA TYR A 29 -2.81 18.73 41.08
C TYR A 29 -2.00 19.19 39.87
N ASN A 30 -0.67 19.09 39.92
CA ASN A 30 0.19 19.45 38.79
C ASN A 30 0.04 18.51 37.60
N THR A 31 -0.16 17.20 37.81
CA THR A 31 -0.44 16.27 36.72
C THR A 31 -1.80 16.52 36.08
N ALA A 32 -2.83 16.85 36.87
CA ALA A 32 -4.14 17.23 36.35
C ALA A 32 -4.09 18.54 35.53
N GLN A 33 -3.38 19.55 36.03
CA GLN A 33 -3.13 20.80 35.30
C GLN A 33 -2.35 20.56 34.00
N HIS A 34 -1.28 19.74 34.03
CA HIS A 34 -0.53 19.40 32.82
C HIS A 34 -1.38 18.61 31.80
N THR A 35 -2.30 17.77 32.27
CA THR A 35 -3.20 16.99 31.41
C THR A 35 -4.24 17.91 30.76
N GLN A 36 -4.84 18.83 31.52
CA GLN A 36 -5.75 19.85 30.99
C GLN A 36 -5.05 20.78 30.00
N ILE A 37 -3.81 21.21 30.26
CA ILE A 37 -3.02 22.04 29.34
C ILE A 37 -2.68 21.25 28.08
N LYS A 38 -2.32 19.96 28.18
CA LYS A 38 -2.10 19.09 27.02
C LYS A 38 -3.38 18.91 26.21
N GLU A 39 -4.51 18.67 26.84
CA GLU A 39 -5.80 18.55 26.16
C GLU A 39 -6.21 19.85 25.49
N LYS A 40 -5.99 21.00 26.16
CA LYS A 40 -6.25 22.33 25.61
C LYS A 40 -5.34 22.64 24.42
N LEU A 41 -4.04 22.33 24.49
CA LEU A 41 -3.10 22.42 23.36
C LEU A 41 -3.44 21.45 22.22
N LYS A 42 -4.02 20.29 22.53
CA LYS A 42 -4.51 19.32 21.53
C LYS A 42 -5.77 19.84 20.85
N HIS A 43 -6.64 20.52 21.60
CA HIS A 43 -7.86 21.17 21.10
C HIS A 43 -7.52 22.42 20.28
N GLU A 44 -6.59 23.26 20.75
CA GLU A 44 -6.10 24.45 20.04
C GLU A 44 -5.33 24.04 18.77
N LYS A 45 -4.49 23.01 18.79
CA LYS A 45 -3.89 22.44 17.56
C LYS A 45 -4.90 21.79 16.63
N ALA A 46 -6.00 21.24 17.16
CA ALA A 46 -7.09 20.70 16.35
C ALA A 46 -8.00 21.81 15.78
N GLU A 47 -8.08 22.98 16.42
CA GLU A 47 -8.78 24.17 15.92
C GLU A 47 -7.92 25.00 14.95
N GLU A 48 -6.61 25.15 15.18
CA GLU A 48 -5.68 25.75 14.22
C GLU A 48 -5.60 24.93 12.93
N ASN A 49 -5.57 23.58 13.01
CA ASN A 49 -5.64 22.73 11.81
C ASN A 49 -7.02 22.67 11.14
N LYS A 50 -8.09 23.16 11.78
CA LYS A 50 -9.44 23.20 11.19
C LYS A 50 -9.65 24.42 10.29
N ASN A 51 -8.85 25.47 10.43
CA ASN A 51 -9.07 26.76 9.76
C ASN A 51 -8.19 27.01 8.53
N GLU A 52 -7.31 26.08 8.14
CA GLU A 52 -6.31 26.34 7.09
C GLU A 52 -6.23 25.28 5.97
N ILE A 53 -7.36 24.67 5.61
CA ILE A 53 -7.51 24.10 4.25
C ILE A 53 -8.75 24.70 3.59
N ALA A 54 -8.46 25.56 2.62
CA ALA A 54 -9.34 26.49 1.94
C ALA A 54 -10.65 25.87 1.46
N SER A 55 -11.75 26.59 1.70
CA SER A 55 -12.94 26.46 0.86
C SER A 55 -12.54 26.80 -0.57
N CYS A 56 -12.35 25.78 -1.39
CA CYS A 56 -12.18 25.95 -2.82
C CYS A 56 -13.53 25.75 -3.52
N GLU A 57 -13.68 26.35 -4.68
CA GLU A 57 -14.80 26.00 -5.56
C GLU A 57 -14.57 24.60 -6.15
N ILE A 58 -15.45 23.65 -5.80
CA ILE A 58 -15.41 22.27 -6.27
C ILE A 58 -16.09 22.19 -7.64
N VAL A 59 -15.27 22.06 -8.69
CA VAL A 59 -15.75 22.03 -10.08
C VAL A 59 -15.89 20.61 -10.65
N ASP A 60 -15.16 19.63 -10.11
CA ASP A 60 -15.17 18.25 -10.61
C ASP A 60 -16.51 17.55 -10.32
N GLU A 61 -17.13 17.00 -11.37
CA GLU A 61 -18.44 16.35 -11.28
C GLU A 61 -18.42 15.07 -10.43
N LEU A 62 -17.29 14.35 -10.38
CA LEU A 62 -17.13 13.18 -9.52
C LEU A 62 -17.12 13.59 -8.04
N ALA A 63 -16.40 14.67 -7.70
CA ALA A 63 -16.40 15.23 -6.34
C ALA A 63 -17.79 15.70 -5.93
N LYS A 64 -18.49 16.47 -6.78
CA LYS A 64 -19.88 16.92 -6.52
C LYS A 64 -20.83 15.74 -6.28
N SER A 65 -20.73 14.70 -7.12
CA SER A 65 -21.51 13.47 -6.96
C SER A 65 -21.17 12.71 -5.68
N ALA A 66 -19.90 12.69 -5.27
CA ALA A 66 -19.49 12.05 -4.03
C ALA A 66 -20.06 12.76 -2.80
N ILE A 67 -19.92 14.09 -2.75
CA ILE A 67 -20.38 14.93 -1.64
C ILE A 67 -21.89 14.84 -1.46
N SER A 68 -22.66 14.87 -2.56
CA SER A 68 -24.13 14.78 -2.50
C SER A 68 -24.64 13.43 -2.00
N ARG A 69 -23.87 12.35 -2.20
CA ARG A 69 -24.19 10.99 -1.75
C ARG A 69 -23.65 10.63 -0.38
N ALA A 70 -22.77 11.46 0.20
CA ALA A 70 -22.24 11.24 1.54
C ALA A 70 -23.31 11.47 2.61
N VAL A 71 -23.36 10.56 3.58
CA VAL A 71 -24.42 10.51 4.58
C VAL A 71 -24.04 11.36 5.79
N SER A 72 -22.82 11.20 6.30
CA SER A 72 -22.34 11.95 7.45
C SER A 72 -21.75 13.30 7.07
N GLN A 73 -21.87 14.28 7.97
CA GLN A 73 -21.24 15.60 7.79
C GLN A 73 -19.70 15.50 7.81
N GLU A 74 -19.15 14.57 8.57
CA GLU A 74 -17.71 14.30 8.59
C GLU A 74 -17.20 13.81 7.23
N CYS A 75 -17.89 12.85 6.61
CA CYS A 75 -17.54 12.35 5.28
C CYS A 75 -17.69 13.45 4.22
N ARG A 76 -18.75 14.27 4.26
CA ARG A 76 -18.89 15.44 3.37
C ARG A 76 -17.70 16.38 3.47
N ARG A 77 -17.33 16.79 4.68
CA ARG A 77 -16.19 17.69 4.92
C ARG A 77 -14.87 17.07 4.45
N LYS A 78 -14.68 15.76 4.66
CA LYS A 78 -13.50 15.02 4.18
C LYS A 78 -13.43 15.06 2.65
N LEU A 79 -14.53 14.74 1.96
CA LEU A 79 -14.60 14.76 0.50
C LEU A 79 -14.36 16.16 -0.07
N GLU A 80 -14.91 17.20 0.55
CA GLU A 80 -14.65 18.60 0.17
C GLU A 80 -13.17 18.94 0.30
N THR A 81 -12.55 18.57 1.43
CA THR A 81 -11.12 18.81 1.69
C THR A 81 -10.25 18.12 0.65
N GLU A 82 -10.49 16.84 0.38
CA GLU A 82 -9.70 16.05 -0.57
C GLU A 82 -9.95 16.49 -2.02
N ALA A 83 -11.15 16.94 -2.37
CA ALA A 83 -11.44 17.54 -3.68
C ALA A 83 -10.65 18.84 -3.87
N CYS A 84 -10.52 19.67 -2.83
CA CYS A 84 -9.68 20.86 -2.88
C CYS A 84 -8.19 20.56 -2.96
N GLN A 85 -7.72 19.54 -2.24
CA GLN A 85 -6.36 19.03 -2.38
C GLN A 85 -6.08 18.54 -3.80
N LEU A 86 -7.05 17.86 -4.42
CA LEU A 86 -6.94 17.42 -5.81
C LEU A 86 -6.82 18.59 -6.78
N LYS A 87 -7.66 19.62 -6.62
CA LYS A 87 -7.60 20.85 -7.42
C LYS A 87 -6.25 21.57 -7.27
N ASN A 88 -5.65 21.52 -6.09
CA ASN A 88 -4.37 22.17 -5.78
C ASN A 88 -3.14 21.30 -6.13
N GLY A 89 -3.32 20.14 -6.77
CA GLY A 89 -2.22 19.28 -7.20
C GLY A 89 -1.58 18.43 -6.09
N THR A 90 -2.21 18.29 -4.92
CA THR A 90 -1.61 17.53 -3.79
C THR A 90 -1.48 16.02 -4.07
N PHE A 91 -2.16 15.50 -5.10
CA PHE A 91 -2.08 14.10 -5.51
C PHE A 91 -1.02 13.82 -6.60
N THR A 92 -0.18 14.80 -6.95
CA THR A 92 0.96 14.62 -7.88
C THR A 92 2.25 14.47 -7.09
N ASP A 93 2.46 13.27 -6.53
CA ASP A 93 3.73 12.96 -5.88
C ASP A 93 4.87 12.86 -6.90
N GLN A 94 6.05 13.30 -6.51
CA GLN A 94 7.29 12.97 -7.22
C GLN A 94 8.01 11.87 -6.45
N PHE A 95 8.19 10.72 -7.06
CA PHE A 95 8.94 9.61 -6.45
C PHE A 95 10.44 9.77 -6.72
N PRO A 96 11.30 9.34 -5.78
CA PRO A 96 12.74 9.31 -6.02
C PRO A 96 13.06 8.41 -7.22
N ILE A 97 14.19 8.66 -7.86
CA ILE A 97 14.71 7.80 -8.93
C ILE A 97 14.84 6.37 -8.38
N SER A 98 14.40 5.39 -9.17
CA SER A 98 14.42 4.00 -8.73
C SER A 98 15.85 3.51 -8.51
N THR A 99 16.12 2.99 -7.31
CA THR A 99 17.39 2.33 -6.98
C THR A 99 17.40 0.85 -7.39
N CYS A 100 16.34 0.37 -8.03
CA CYS A 100 16.26 -1.00 -8.52
C CYS A 100 17.33 -1.23 -9.59
N SER A 101 18.02 -2.37 -9.51
CA SER A 101 19.05 -2.77 -10.50
C SER A 101 18.57 -2.83 -11.95
N ASN A 102 17.25 -2.85 -12.18
CA ASN A 102 16.65 -2.83 -13.52
C ASN A 102 16.45 -1.41 -14.08
N HIS A 103 16.67 -0.37 -13.30
CA HIS A 103 16.60 1.02 -13.74
C HIS A 103 18.00 1.57 -14.04
N ASP A 104 18.09 2.40 -15.08
CA ASP A 104 19.30 3.11 -15.46
C ASP A 104 18.94 4.50 -15.98
N GLU A 105 19.39 5.53 -15.26
CA GLU A 105 19.12 6.93 -15.61
C GLU A 105 19.74 7.31 -16.97
N GLN A 106 20.87 6.70 -17.34
CA GLN A 106 21.53 6.97 -18.62
C GLN A 106 20.73 6.45 -19.83
N LEU A 107 19.81 5.51 -19.58
CA LEU A 107 18.91 5.00 -20.61
C LEU A 107 17.64 5.85 -20.74
N VAL A 108 17.40 6.84 -19.89
CA VAL A 108 16.21 7.69 -20.00
C VAL A 108 16.29 8.50 -21.28
N ASP A 109 15.26 8.36 -22.13
CA ASP A 109 15.12 9.08 -23.40
C ASP A 109 16.28 8.83 -24.39
N SER A 110 17.08 7.79 -24.16
CA SER A 110 18.11 7.37 -25.12
C SER A 110 17.43 6.96 -26.44
N PRO A 111 17.78 7.58 -27.58
CA PRO A 111 17.17 7.26 -28.86
C PRO A 111 17.63 5.89 -29.36
N ILE A 112 16.70 5.15 -29.95
CA ILE A 112 16.97 3.88 -30.66
C ILE A 112 16.98 4.12 -32.18
N GLY A 113 16.11 5.01 -32.65
CA GLY A 113 16.06 5.51 -34.03
C GLY A 113 14.63 5.61 -34.57
N CYS A 114 14.53 6.02 -35.83
CA CYS A 114 13.29 6.04 -36.60
C CYS A 114 13.08 4.73 -37.37
N PHE A 115 11.86 4.17 -37.31
CA PHE A 115 11.51 2.90 -37.95
C PHE A 115 10.22 3.00 -38.75
N ALA A 116 10.14 2.29 -39.87
CA ALA A 116 8.90 2.13 -40.60
C ALA A 116 7.89 1.33 -39.75
N ASP A 117 6.71 1.91 -39.50
CA ASP A 117 5.69 1.35 -38.63
C ASP A 117 4.35 1.29 -39.36
N LYS A 118 3.98 0.11 -39.83
CA LYS A 118 2.68 -0.11 -40.48
C LYS A 118 1.75 -0.80 -39.52
N LYS A 119 0.45 -0.53 -39.60
CA LYS A 119 -0.56 -1.12 -38.72
C LYS A 119 -0.52 -2.65 -38.67
N GLU A 120 -0.23 -3.30 -39.79
CA GLU A 120 -0.14 -4.77 -39.90
C GLU A 120 1.22 -5.33 -39.44
N ALA A 121 2.22 -4.48 -39.25
CA ALA A 121 3.60 -4.84 -38.95
C ALA A 121 4.23 -3.86 -37.95
N ARG A 122 3.54 -3.65 -36.81
CA ARG A 122 3.98 -2.71 -35.77
C ARG A 122 5.36 -3.08 -35.21
N VAL A 123 6.14 -2.07 -34.85
CA VAL A 123 7.45 -2.18 -34.22
C VAL A 123 7.34 -2.39 -32.72
N LEU A 124 6.50 -1.58 -32.06
CA LEU A 124 6.09 -1.75 -30.68
C LEU A 124 4.62 -2.14 -30.66
N ASN A 125 4.31 -3.37 -30.26
CA ASN A 125 2.98 -3.97 -30.39
C ASN A 125 2.35 -4.40 -29.05
N ASP A 126 3.01 -4.14 -27.92
CA ASP A 126 2.52 -4.57 -26.62
C ASP A 126 1.35 -3.71 -26.14
N PHE A 127 1.46 -2.37 -26.24
CA PHE A 127 0.42 -1.45 -25.81
C PHE A 127 0.43 -0.11 -26.55
N GLU A 128 -0.74 0.49 -26.70
CA GLU A 128 -0.93 1.78 -27.36
C GLU A 128 -1.78 2.70 -26.48
N TYR A 129 -1.30 3.93 -26.29
CA TYR A 129 -2.05 5.03 -25.73
C TYR A 129 -2.33 6.07 -26.81
N LYS A 130 -3.48 6.75 -26.71
CA LYS A 130 -3.80 7.92 -27.53
C LYS A 130 -3.93 9.16 -26.66
N PHE A 131 -3.15 10.18 -26.99
CA PHE A 131 -3.13 11.46 -26.27
C PHE A 131 -3.41 12.64 -27.22
N PRO A 132 -4.66 12.83 -27.67
CA PRO A 132 -5.00 13.82 -28.71
C PRO A 132 -4.59 15.26 -28.37
N GLN A 133 -4.49 15.60 -27.08
CA GLN A 133 -4.26 16.97 -26.60
C GLN A 133 -2.96 17.15 -25.81
N GLN A 134 -2.25 16.07 -25.46
CA GLN A 134 -1.18 16.13 -24.45
C GLN A 134 -0.04 15.13 -24.68
N ASN A 135 0.12 14.63 -25.91
CA ASN A 135 1.25 13.76 -26.23
C ASN A 135 2.57 14.54 -26.21
N SER A 136 3.63 13.89 -25.76
CA SER A 136 5.02 14.38 -25.72
C SER A 136 5.94 13.19 -25.45
N LYS A 137 7.27 13.33 -25.60
CA LYS A 137 8.20 12.27 -25.13
C LYS A 137 7.99 11.99 -23.65
N GLU A 138 7.84 13.02 -22.84
CA GLU A 138 7.63 12.89 -21.40
C GLU A 138 6.34 12.12 -21.07
N THR A 139 5.20 12.51 -21.68
CA THR A 139 3.92 11.83 -21.45
C THR A 139 4.01 10.37 -21.89
N CYS A 140 4.50 10.11 -23.10
CA CYS A 140 4.56 8.74 -23.60
C CYS A 140 5.50 7.86 -22.77
N ARG A 141 6.71 8.37 -22.46
CA ARG A 141 7.65 7.69 -21.57
C ARG A 141 7.03 7.40 -20.21
N LYS A 142 6.39 8.38 -19.58
CA LYS A 142 5.78 8.23 -18.25
C LYS A 142 4.80 7.07 -18.22
N HIS A 143 3.92 6.99 -19.22
CA HIS A 143 2.93 5.93 -19.31
C HIS A 143 3.53 4.55 -19.60
N CYS A 144 4.50 4.46 -20.52
CA CYS A 144 5.17 3.19 -20.82
C CYS A 144 6.05 2.71 -19.65
N TYR A 145 6.79 3.61 -18.99
CA TYR A 145 7.60 3.31 -17.81
C TYR A 145 6.72 2.84 -16.64
N LYS A 146 5.60 3.54 -16.39
CA LYS A 146 4.61 3.17 -15.37
C LYS A 146 4.11 1.73 -15.58
N ALA A 147 3.88 1.33 -16.83
CA ALA A 147 3.45 -0.01 -17.18
C ALA A 147 4.61 -1.03 -17.32
N GLY A 148 5.85 -0.64 -17.03
CA GLY A 148 7.00 -1.54 -17.00
C GLY A 148 7.61 -1.89 -18.35
N PHE A 149 7.32 -1.13 -19.41
CA PHE A 149 7.88 -1.34 -20.75
C PHE A 149 9.28 -0.76 -20.91
N VAL A 150 10.15 -1.46 -21.64
CA VAL A 150 11.55 -1.05 -21.90
C VAL A 150 11.64 0.11 -22.90
N TYR A 151 10.75 0.13 -23.88
CA TYR A 151 10.71 1.10 -24.95
C TYR A 151 9.38 1.83 -24.99
N TYR A 152 9.46 3.06 -25.47
CA TYR A 152 8.31 3.84 -25.89
C TYR A 152 8.57 4.42 -27.28
N GLY A 153 7.51 4.66 -28.04
CA GLY A 153 7.59 5.19 -29.39
C GLY A 153 6.49 6.21 -29.65
N LEU A 154 6.83 7.26 -30.42
CA LEU A 154 5.91 8.32 -30.80
C LEU A 154 5.56 8.20 -32.28
N GLU A 155 4.27 8.31 -32.60
CA GLU A 155 3.79 8.32 -33.98
C GLU A 155 2.59 9.26 -34.15
N PHE A 156 2.45 9.81 -35.35
CA PHE A 156 1.26 10.52 -35.81
C PHE A 156 0.80 11.67 -34.89
N GLY A 157 1.75 12.31 -34.19
CA GLY A 157 1.53 13.41 -33.27
C GLY A 157 0.97 12.97 -31.91
N HIS A 158 -0.02 12.08 -31.89
CA HIS A 158 -0.82 11.78 -30.69
C HIS A 158 -0.84 10.31 -30.28
N GLU A 159 -0.15 9.44 -31.01
CA GLU A 159 -0.05 8.02 -30.68
C GLU A 159 1.24 7.76 -29.89
N CYS A 160 1.11 6.92 -28.87
CA CYS A 160 2.20 6.50 -28.00
C CYS A 160 2.19 4.97 -27.90
N PHE A 161 3.24 4.35 -28.41
CA PHE A 161 3.41 2.91 -28.41
C PHE A 161 4.39 2.48 -27.32
N CYS A 162 4.11 1.38 -26.64
CA CYS A 162 4.99 0.79 -25.65
C CYS A 162 5.35 -0.64 -26.05
N GLY A 163 6.56 -1.07 -25.72
CA GLY A 163 6.96 -2.46 -25.91
C GLY A 163 8.24 -2.85 -25.19
N ASN A 164 8.46 -4.15 -25.06
CA ASN A 164 9.70 -4.71 -24.51
C ASN A 164 10.69 -5.15 -25.59
N ASP A 165 10.21 -5.36 -26.80
CA ASP A 165 10.97 -5.83 -27.96
C ASP A 165 10.64 -4.99 -29.20
N LEU A 166 11.57 -4.96 -30.16
CA LEU A 166 11.39 -4.30 -31.45
C LEU A 166 11.09 -5.35 -32.52
N THR A 167 9.84 -5.46 -32.95
CA THR A 167 9.43 -6.37 -34.03
C THR A 167 9.45 -5.66 -35.37
N ASN A 168 9.58 -6.36 -36.50
CA ASN A 168 9.48 -5.76 -37.85
C ASN A 168 10.32 -4.48 -38.08
N SER A 169 11.44 -4.32 -37.36
CA SER A 169 12.11 -3.04 -37.16
C SER A 169 13.02 -2.67 -38.33
N THR A 170 12.45 -2.08 -39.38
CA THR A 170 13.22 -1.54 -40.52
C THR A 170 13.54 -0.08 -40.26
N LYS A 171 14.83 0.24 -40.05
CA LYS A 171 15.28 1.63 -39.88
C LYS A 171 15.05 2.44 -41.15
N ILE A 172 14.62 3.68 -40.98
CA ILE A 172 14.42 4.67 -42.05
C ILE A 172 15.13 5.98 -41.69
N ASP A 173 15.12 6.96 -42.58
CA ASP A 173 15.71 8.28 -42.31
C ASP A 173 14.96 8.95 -41.14
N ASP A 174 15.69 9.52 -40.18
CA ASP A 174 15.12 10.17 -38.99
C ASP A 174 14.18 11.32 -39.36
N LYS A 175 14.33 11.92 -40.54
CA LYS A 175 13.42 12.96 -41.06
C LYS A 175 11.97 12.47 -41.19
N GLU A 176 11.75 11.19 -41.48
CA GLU A 176 10.40 10.64 -41.60
C GLU A 176 9.65 10.70 -40.25
N CYS A 177 10.37 10.55 -39.14
CA CYS A 177 9.85 10.70 -37.79
C CYS A 177 9.72 12.17 -37.33
N GLN A 178 10.27 13.11 -38.09
CA GLN A 178 10.20 14.56 -37.81
C GLN A 178 9.08 15.23 -38.63
N THR A 179 7.96 14.53 -38.84
CA THR A 179 6.85 15.01 -39.68
C THR A 179 5.75 15.66 -38.83
N TYR A 180 5.34 15.01 -37.73
CA TYR A 180 4.26 15.52 -36.88
C TYR A 180 4.82 16.14 -35.60
N ARG A 181 4.34 17.34 -35.29
CA ARG A 181 4.59 17.98 -34.00
C ARG A 181 3.74 17.36 -32.91
N CYS A 182 4.26 17.34 -31.69
CA CYS A 182 3.48 16.97 -30.52
C CYS A 182 2.35 18.01 -30.26
N PRO A 183 1.17 17.60 -29.78
CA PRO A 183 0.09 18.52 -29.43
C PRO A 183 0.56 19.61 -28.47
N ASN A 184 0.19 20.86 -28.75
CA ASN A 184 0.53 22.02 -27.93
C ASN A 184 2.04 22.27 -27.75
N SER A 185 2.90 21.71 -28.62
CA SER A 185 4.34 21.94 -28.62
C SER A 185 4.84 22.25 -30.04
N ASN A 186 5.65 23.30 -30.17
CA ASN A 186 6.30 23.65 -31.44
C ASN A 186 7.73 23.12 -31.54
N ASP A 187 8.30 22.65 -30.42
CA ASP A 187 9.73 22.34 -30.31
C ASP A 187 10.01 20.83 -30.37
N GLU A 188 8.96 20.01 -30.24
CA GLU A 188 9.08 18.55 -30.17
C GLU A 188 8.33 17.87 -31.32
N PHE A 189 8.93 16.82 -31.88
CA PHE A 189 8.28 15.93 -32.84
C PHE A 189 7.72 14.69 -32.14
N CYS A 190 6.58 14.22 -32.63
CA CYS A 190 5.88 13.03 -32.15
C CYS A 190 5.68 12.06 -33.33
N GLY A 191 6.76 11.75 -34.03
CA GLY A 191 6.81 10.75 -35.10
C GLY A 191 6.27 11.18 -36.45
N GLY A 192 6.11 10.19 -37.33
CA GLY A 192 5.62 10.31 -38.72
C GLY A 192 4.28 9.61 -38.96
N PHE A 193 3.90 9.44 -40.23
CA PHE A 193 2.61 8.84 -40.61
C PHE A 193 2.60 7.30 -40.51
N ASN A 194 3.70 6.68 -40.91
CA ASN A 194 3.99 5.24 -40.79
C ASN A 194 5.45 5.09 -40.32
N ALA A 195 5.83 5.94 -39.37
CA ALA A 195 7.21 6.12 -38.95
C ALA A 195 7.23 6.43 -37.46
N VAL A 196 7.71 5.48 -36.66
CA VAL A 196 7.76 5.57 -35.20
C VAL A 196 9.16 5.94 -34.74
N GLU A 197 9.26 6.98 -33.92
CA GLU A 197 10.51 7.36 -33.26
C GLU A 197 10.59 6.64 -31.91
N ILE A 198 11.60 5.79 -31.71
CA ILE A 198 11.67 4.91 -30.54
C ILE A 198 12.79 5.35 -29.59
N PHE A 199 12.46 5.32 -28.30
CA PHE A 199 13.33 5.68 -27.19
C PHE A 199 13.27 4.64 -26.07
N ARG A 200 14.24 4.71 -25.17
CA ARG A 200 14.31 3.90 -23.94
C ARG A 200 13.57 4.60 -22.80
N THR A 201 12.82 3.83 -22.00
CA THR A 201 12.12 4.36 -20.81
C THR A 201 13.04 4.57 -19.60
N GLY A 202 14.26 4.02 -19.63
CA GLY A 202 15.13 3.90 -18.45
C GLY A 202 15.10 2.52 -17.79
N LEU A 203 14.26 1.59 -18.27
CA LEU A 203 14.32 0.19 -17.86
C LEU A 203 15.32 -0.58 -18.73
N ARG A 204 16.17 -1.40 -18.10
CA ARG A 204 17.18 -2.22 -18.80
C ARG A 204 16.57 -3.37 -19.58
N LYS A 205 15.60 -4.05 -18.97
CA LYS A 205 14.88 -5.20 -19.54
C LYS A 205 13.50 -5.37 -18.90
N GLN A 206 12.67 -6.21 -19.51
CA GLN A 206 11.43 -6.67 -18.91
C GLN A 206 11.75 -7.42 -17.61
N ILE A 207 11.04 -7.09 -16.52
CA ILE A 207 11.19 -7.80 -15.25
C ILE A 207 10.46 -9.13 -15.34
N THR A 208 11.19 -10.22 -15.18
CA THR A 208 10.63 -11.56 -15.01
C THR A 208 10.82 -11.99 -13.56
N PRO A 209 9.74 -12.16 -12.78
CA PRO A 209 9.84 -12.63 -11.40
C PRO A 209 10.55 -13.97 -11.31
N ARG A 210 11.39 -14.14 -10.29
CA ARG A 210 12.01 -15.44 -10.01
C ARG A 210 10.92 -16.42 -9.59
N LYS A 211 10.87 -17.58 -10.24
CA LYS A 211 9.96 -18.66 -9.86
C LYS A 211 10.44 -19.31 -8.57
N ALA A 212 9.52 -19.54 -7.64
CA ALA A 212 9.80 -20.34 -6.46
C ALA A 212 10.17 -21.77 -6.86
N LYS A 213 11.11 -22.37 -6.13
CA LYS A 213 11.43 -23.78 -6.21
C LYS A 213 10.26 -24.58 -5.63
N TYR A 214 9.64 -25.41 -6.45
CA TYR A 214 8.65 -26.38 -5.99
C TYR A 214 9.33 -27.61 -5.42
N LEU A 215 8.81 -28.11 -4.30
CA LEU A 215 9.17 -29.39 -3.69
C LEU A 215 7.94 -30.30 -3.67
N PRO A 216 8.05 -31.56 -4.09
CA PRO A 216 6.95 -32.51 -3.97
C PRO A 216 6.66 -32.86 -2.49
N PRO A 217 5.43 -33.32 -2.18
CA PRO A 217 5.08 -33.82 -0.85
C PRO A 217 6.07 -34.88 -0.37
N SER A 218 6.51 -34.79 0.88
CA SER A 218 7.46 -35.75 1.47
C SER A 218 7.54 -35.58 2.99
N ASP A 219 7.86 -36.68 3.68
CA ASP A 219 8.01 -36.76 5.13
C ASP A 219 9.36 -36.21 5.64
N GLU A 220 10.21 -35.70 4.76
CA GLU A 220 11.50 -35.10 5.14
C GLU A 220 11.32 -33.90 6.08
N LEU A 221 11.98 -33.96 7.23
CA LEU A 221 12.02 -32.86 8.19
C LEU A 221 12.93 -31.74 7.68
N VAL A 222 12.47 -30.50 7.79
CA VAL A 222 13.31 -29.31 7.58
C VAL A 222 14.14 -29.07 8.82
N ILE A 223 15.45 -28.92 8.65
CA ILE A 223 16.33 -28.47 9.72
C ILE A 223 16.15 -26.95 9.85
N ASN A 224 15.69 -26.49 11.02
CA ASN A 224 15.38 -25.08 11.31
C ASN A 224 14.37 -24.47 10.32
N PRO A 225 13.11 -24.95 10.34
CA PRO A 225 12.08 -24.41 9.46
C PRO A 225 11.81 -22.93 9.74
N VAL A 226 11.31 -22.24 8.72
CA VAL A 226 10.94 -20.84 8.86
C VAL A 226 9.76 -20.65 9.82
N LYS A 227 9.74 -19.52 10.52
CA LYS A 227 8.60 -19.14 11.36
C LYS A 227 7.59 -18.30 10.58
N ILE A 228 6.42 -18.88 10.36
CA ILE A 228 5.35 -18.26 9.58
C ILE A 228 4.33 -17.61 10.52
N LEU A 229 3.96 -16.37 10.20
CA LEU A 229 2.82 -15.67 10.75
C LEU A 229 1.62 -15.78 9.81
N PHE A 230 0.57 -16.42 10.27
CA PHE A 230 -0.70 -16.52 9.58
C PHE A 230 -1.60 -15.35 10.01
N LEU A 231 -1.81 -14.39 9.12
CA LEU A 231 -2.76 -13.30 9.32
C LEU A 231 -4.15 -13.74 8.86
N LEU A 232 -5.07 -13.95 9.80
CA LEU A 232 -6.47 -14.24 9.50
C LEU A 232 -7.30 -12.94 9.54
N GLN A 233 -7.89 -12.57 8.41
CA GLN A 233 -8.68 -11.36 8.22
C GLN A 233 -10.16 -11.76 8.08
N LEU A 234 -10.94 -11.59 9.14
CA LEU A 234 -12.27 -12.21 9.26
C LEU A 234 -13.39 -11.18 9.19
N ASN A 235 -14.37 -11.37 8.30
CA ASN A 235 -15.55 -10.50 8.19
C ASN A 235 -16.90 -11.26 8.23
N GLY A 236 -16.88 -12.57 8.41
CA GLY A 236 -18.06 -13.42 8.41
C GLY A 236 -18.58 -13.79 9.80
N ARG A 237 -19.56 -14.71 9.81
CA ARG A 237 -20.12 -15.33 11.02
C ARG A 237 -19.86 -16.84 11.10
N ASN A 238 -19.04 -17.41 10.21
CA ASN A 238 -18.79 -18.84 10.15
C ASN A 238 -17.58 -19.25 11.01
N GLU A 239 -17.71 -19.07 12.33
CA GLU A 239 -16.65 -19.37 13.30
C GLU A 239 -16.24 -20.85 13.28
N ARG A 240 -17.16 -21.75 12.92
CA ARG A 240 -16.87 -23.19 12.80
C ARG A 240 -15.89 -23.47 11.67
N GLN A 241 -16.05 -22.82 10.52
CA GLN A 241 -15.11 -22.95 9.41
C GLN A 241 -13.75 -22.36 9.78
N VAL A 242 -13.70 -21.21 10.45
CA VAL A 242 -12.44 -20.63 10.93
C VAL A 242 -11.73 -21.57 11.90
N LYS A 243 -12.45 -22.14 12.88
CA LYS A 243 -11.92 -23.16 13.80
C LYS A 243 -11.41 -24.40 13.05
N ARG A 244 -12.09 -24.83 11.98
CA ARG A 244 -11.65 -25.94 11.12
C ARG A 244 -10.37 -25.58 10.37
N PHE A 245 -10.29 -24.38 9.81
CA PHE A 245 -9.12 -23.89 9.10
C PHE A 245 -7.91 -23.78 10.03
N LEU A 246 -8.05 -23.11 11.18
CA LEU A 246 -7.00 -23.04 12.21
C LEU A 246 -6.46 -24.42 12.57
N LYS A 247 -7.33 -25.40 12.84
CA LYS A 247 -6.90 -26.79 13.13
C LYS A 247 -6.06 -27.43 12.02
N SER A 248 -6.28 -27.06 10.76
CA SER A 248 -5.56 -27.63 9.61
C SER A 248 -4.18 -27.02 9.37
N ILE A 249 -3.99 -25.76 9.78
CA ILE A 249 -2.71 -25.04 9.64
C ILE A 249 -1.92 -24.94 10.96
N TYR A 250 -2.51 -25.39 12.08
CA TYR A 250 -1.90 -25.21 13.39
C TYR A 250 -0.65 -26.06 13.58
N LEU A 251 0.47 -25.38 13.79
CA LEU A 251 1.71 -25.88 14.38
C LEU A 251 2.18 -24.93 15.50
N PRO A 252 2.75 -25.45 16.60
CA PRO A 252 3.11 -24.67 17.78
C PRO A 252 4.26 -23.68 17.56
N GLN A 253 5.11 -23.89 16.54
CA GLN A 253 6.24 -23.01 16.23
C GLN A 253 5.86 -21.79 15.36
N HIS A 254 4.64 -21.75 14.83
CA HIS A 254 4.13 -20.65 14.00
C HIS A 254 3.26 -19.69 14.82
N TYR A 255 2.95 -18.55 14.24
CA TYR A 255 2.17 -17.49 14.87
C TYR A 255 0.85 -17.28 14.13
N TYR A 256 -0.23 -17.00 14.86
CA TYR A 256 -1.54 -16.73 14.26
C TYR A 256 -2.01 -15.39 14.77
N TYR A 257 -2.09 -14.42 13.87
CA TYR A 257 -2.59 -13.08 14.18
C TYR A 257 -3.97 -12.94 13.56
N ILE A 258 -4.99 -12.69 14.37
CA ILE A 258 -6.39 -12.64 13.94
C ILE A 258 -6.89 -11.21 14.04
N HIS A 259 -7.21 -10.64 12.88
CA HIS A 259 -8.00 -9.42 12.77
C HIS A 259 -9.44 -9.80 12.46
N VAL A 260 -10.37 -9.27 13.25
CA VAL A 260 -11.81 -9.37 12.98
C VAL A 260 -12.32 -7.99 12.64
N ASP A 261 -13.08 -7.88 11.55
CA ASP A 261 -13.73 -6.64 11.14
C ASP A 261 -14.49 -6.01 12.31
N SER A 262 -14.37 -4.70 12.49
CA SER A 262 -14.95 -3.98 13.63
C SER A 262 -16.47 -4.13 13.74
N ARG A 263 -17.14 -4.45 12.63
CA ARG A 263 -18.59 -4.69 12.56
C ARG A 263 -19.00 -6.07 13.05
N GLN A 264 -18.06 -7.02 13.19
CA GLN A 264 -18.34 -8.43 13.48
C GLN A 264 -18.05 -8.82 14.94
N SER A 265 -18.80 -8.24 15.89
CA SER A 265 -18.62 -8.52 17.32
C SER A 265 -18.79 -10.00 17.71
N TYR A 266 -19.67 -10.74 17.03
CA TYR A 266 -19.87 -12.17 17.30
C TYR A 266 -18.59 -12.98 17.00
N MET A 267 -18.03 -12.82 15.79
CA MET A 267 -16.80 -13.51 15.41
C MET A 267 -15.64 -13.10 16.33
N TYR A 268 -15.57 -11.82 16.71
CA TYR A 268 -14.56 -11.31 17.62
C TYR A 268 -14.57 -12.05 18.96
N SER A 269 -15.73 -12.12 19.62
CA SER A 269 -15.90 -12.83 20.88
C SER A 269 -15.58 -14.33 20.77
N GLU A 270 -15.87 -14.96 19.63
CA GLU A 270 -15.55 -16.36 19.38
C GLU A 270 -14.04 -16.60 19.21
N MET A 271 -13.32 -15.66 18.58
CA MET A 271 -11.87 -15.76 18.41
C MET A 271 -11.11 -15.49 19.71
N LEU A 272 -11.58 -14.56 20.55
CA LEU A 272 -11.01 -14.32 21.88
C LEU A 272 -11.02 -15.58 22.74
N GLN A 273 -12.13 -16.33 22.76
CA GLN A 273 -12.22 -17.61 23.49
C GLN A 273 -11.21 -18.68 23.02
N ILE A 274 -10.70 -18.56 21.79
CA ILE A 274 -9.65 -19.43 21.25
C ILE A 274 -8.28 -18.95 21.72
N ALA A 275 -8.01 -17.65 21.60
CA ALA A 275 -6.76 -17.05 22.03
C ALA A 275 -6.48 -17.28 23.52
N ASP A 276 -7.52 -17.24 24.37
CA ASP A 276 -7.43 -17.55 25.80
C ASP A 276 -6.92 -18.97 26.11
N LYS A 277 -6.97 -19.88 25.13
CA LYS A 277 -6.60 -21.30 25.29
C LYS A 277 -5.31 -21.67 24.57
N VAL A 278 -4.80 -20.81 23.68
CA VAL A 278 -3.71 -21.14 22.76
C VAL A 278 -2.74 -19.96 22.65
N ASN A 279 -1.58 -20.08 23.30
CA ASN A 279 -0.67 -18.96 23.55
C ASN A 279 -0.08 -18.32 22.27
N ASN A 280 0.06 -19.05 21.17
CA ASN A 280 0.60 -18.51 19.91
C ASN A 280 -0.49 -17.99 18.96
N ILE A 281 -1.72 -17.78 19.47
CA ILE A 281 -2.82 -17.13 18.76
C ILE A 281 -3.08 -15.77 19.43
N HIS A 282 -2.94 -14.70 18.65
CA HIS A 282 -3.20 -13.33 19.07
C HIS A 282 -4.42 -12.78 18.32
N VAL A 283 -5.35 -12.14 19.03
CA VAL A 283 -6.52 -11.47 18.45
C VAL A 283 -6.40 -9.98 18.79
N THR A 284 -6.40 -9.12 17.77
CA THR A 284 -6.17 -7.68 17.97
C THR A 284 -7.44 -6.92 18.38
N ASP A 285 -7.32 -6.05 19.38
CA ASP A 285 -8.35 -5.08 19.73
C ASP A 285 -8.47 -3.95 18.70
N ARG A 286 -7.41 -3.70 17.91
CA ARG A 286 -7.39 -2.64 16.89
C ARG A 286 -8.08 -3.11 15.61
N ARG A 287 -9.41 -2.97 15.59
CA ARG A 287 -10.26 -3.48 14.51
C ARG A 287 -10.60 -2.41 13.47
N PHE A 288 -10.16 -2.65 12.24
CA PHE A 288 -10.56 -1.90 11.05
C PHE A 288 -11.91 -2.38 10.49
N SER A 289 -12.66 -1.48 9.87
CA SER A 289 -13.83 -1.82 9.02
C SER A 289 -13.33 -2.04 7.59
N SER A 290 -12.74 -3.21 7.32
CA SER A 290 -12.18 -3.59 6.03
C SER A 290 -13.29 -3.83 5.00
N ILE A 291 -13.82 -2.76 4.42
CA ILE A 291 -14.80 -2.84 3.34
C ILE A 291 -14.13 -3.36 2.06
N TRP A 292 -14.91 -4.00 1.20
CA TRP A 292 -14.41 -4.45 -0.09
C TRP A 292 -13.88 -3.26 -0.91
N GLY A 293 -12.63 -3.38 -1.40
CA GLY A 293 -11.94 -2.32 -2.13
C GLY A 293 -11.41 -1.16 -1.30
N GLY A 294 -11.63 -1.16 0.03
CA GLY A 294 -11.22 -0.07 0.92
C GLY A 294 -9.70 0.02 1.11
N ALA A 295 -9.22 1.24 1.35
CA ALA A 295 -7.85 1.51 1.78
C ALA A 295 -7.54 0.95 3.18
N SER A 296 -8.58 0.79 4.00
CA SER A 296 -8.50 0.18 5.32
C SER A 296 -7.90 -1.24 5.33
N LEU A 297 -8.01 -2.01 4.24
CA LEU A 297 -7.41 -3.34 4.14
C LEU A 297 -5.87 -3.29 4.19
N LEU A 298 -5.26 -2.41 3.38
CA LEU A 298 -3.80 -2.21 3.38
C LEU A 298 -3.34 -1.61 4.72
N GLN A 299 -4.10 -0.66 5.27
CA GLN A 299 -3.79 -0.06 6.57
C GLN A 299 -3.80 -1.11 7.68
N MET A 300 -4.78 -2.01 7.68
CA MET A 300 -4.85 -3.13 8.62
C MET A 300 -3.62 -4.03 8.47
N PHE A 301 -3.29 -4.47 7.26
CA PHE A 301 -2.13 -5.33 7.02
C PHE A 301 -0.82 -4.69 7.52
N GLN A 302 -0.62 -3.39 7.24
CA GLN A 302 0.55 -2.65 7.72
C GLN A 302 0.54 -2.43 9.23
N GLN A 303 -0.64 -2.27 9.82
CA GLN A 303 -0.79 -2.14 11.26
C GLN A 303 -0.42 -3.44 11.97
N VAL A 304 -0.77 -4.60 11.41
CA VAL A 304 -0.32 -5.90 11.93
C VAL A 304 1.21 -5.92 12.01
N ILE A 305 1.90 -5.57 10.93
CA ILE A 305 3.38 -5.53 10.92
C ILE A 305 3.94 -4.59 12.00
N ARG A 306 3.26 -3.46 12.27
CA ARG A 306 3.67 -2.55 13.36
C ARG A 306 3.48 -3.20 14.73
N ASP A 307 2.33 -3.83 14.96
CA ASP A 307 2.01 -4.49 16.23
C ASP A 307 2.98 -5.64 16.53
N LEU A 308 3.46 -6.36 15.50
CA LEU A 308 4.46 -7.43 15.66
C LEU A 308 5.78 -6.97 16.26
N LYS A 309 6.09 -5.67 16.23
CA LYS A 309 7.28 -5.12 16.91
C LYS A 309 7.12 -5.06 18.42
N ASP A 310 5.88 -5.02 18.89
CA ASP A 310 5.51 -4.86 20.29
C ASP A 310 5.12 -6.20 20.94
N ILE A 311 4.93 -7.26 20.15
CA ILE A 311 4.62 -8.63 20.61
C ILE A 311 5.91 -9.45 20.69
N GLU A 312 6.51 -9.51 21.88
CA GLU A 312 7.81 -10.16 22.11
C GLU A 312 7.82 -11.63 21.70
N GLU A 313 6.72 -12.34 21.95
CA GLU A 313 6.57 -13.75 21.62
C GLU A 313 6.62 -14.01 20.11
N PHE A 314 6.30 -13.01 19.29
CA PHE A 314 6.25 -13.15 17.84
C PHE A 314 7.54 -12.61 17.21
N SER A 315 8.50 -12.10 17.99
CA SER A 315 9.66 -11.32 17.54
C SER A 315 10.58 -11.98 16.50
N ASP A 316 10.51 -13.30 16.32
CA ASP A 316 11.31 -14.08 15.37
C ASP A 316 10.49 -14.66 14.19
N TRP A 317 9.31 -14.10 13.90
CA TRP A 317 8.62 -14.35 12.63
C TRP A 317 9.51 -14.00 11.42
N GLU A 318 9.34 -14.73 10.32
CA GLU A 318 10.11 -14.54 9.08
C GLU A 318 9.22 -14.26 7.87
N TYR A 319 7.98 -14.73 7.91
CA TYR A 319 7.02 -14.61 6.82
C TYR A 319 5.64 -14.24 7.34
N ILE A 320 4.91 -13.40 6.62
CA ILE A 320 3.48 -13.16 6.82
C ILE A 320 2.69 -13.64 5.61
N PHE A 321 1.67 -14.46 5.83
CA PHE A 321 0.70 -14.86 4.82
C PHE A 321 -0.70 -14.52 5.30
N ASN A 322 -1.50 -13.87 4.44
CA ASN A 322 -2.87 -13.48 4.78
C ASN A 322 -3.90 -14.47 4.23
N PHE A 323 -4.97 -14.68 4.99
CA PHE A 323 -6.10 -15.57 4.66
C PHE A 323 -7.43 -14.98 5.18
N SER A 324 -8.56 -15.31 4.56
CA SER A 324 -9.92 -15.06 5.04
C SER A 324 -10.54 -16.28 5.74
N GLU A 325 -11.75 -16.12 6.24
CA GLU A 325 -12.61 -17.23 6.68
C GLU A 325 -13.01 -18.21 5.57
N SER A 326 -12.86 -17.84 4.29
CA SER A 326 -13.22 -18.68 3.15
C SER A 326 -12.07 -19.50 2.58
N ASP A 327 -10.86 -19.29 3.07
CA ASP A 327 -9.69 -20.04 2.64
C ASP A 327 -9.61 -21.42 3.28
N PHE A 328 -8.94 -22.35 2.58
CA PHE A 328 -8.65 -23.68 3.08
C PHE A 328 -7.39 -24.25 2.41
N PRO A 329 -6.50 -24.93 3.16
CA PRO A 329 -5.26 -25.44 2.60
C PRO A 329 -5.52 -26.63 1.69
N ILE A 330 -4.79 -26.68 0.57
CA ILE A 330 -4.77 -27.82 -0.37
C ILE A 330 -3.51 -28.69 -0.20
N LEU A 331 -2.61 -28.29 0.70
CA LEU A 331 -1.38 -29.00 1.06
C LEU A 331 -1.33 -29.17 2.58
N PRO A 332 -0.74 -30.26 3.09
CA PRO A 332 -0.42 -30.38 4.52
C PRO A 332 0.46 -29.21 4.98
N ILE A 333 0.24 -28.72 6.20
CA ILE A 333 1.01 -27.59 6.75
C ILE A 333 2.52 -27.84 6.74
N ARG A 334 2.96 -29.09 6.94
CA ARG A 334 4.39 -29.46 6.89
C ARG A 334 4.99 -29.31 5.48
N ASP A 335 4.23 -29.64 4.44
CA ASP A 335 4.69 -29.44 3.07
C ASP A 335 4.73 -27.96 2.70
N PHE A 336 3.78 -27.16 3.22
CA PHE A 336 3.82 -25.71 3.08
C PHE A 336 5.05 -25.10 3.77
N GLU A 337 5.34 -25.49 5.01
CA GLU A 337 6.55 -25.08 5.74
C GLU A 337 7.84 -25.45 4.98
N ARG A 338 7.90 -26.66 4.41
CA ARG A 338 9.01 -27.12 3.54
C ARG A 338 9.18 -26.23 2.31
N LEU A 339 8.09 -25.92 1.62
CA LEU A 339 8.11 -25.08 0.42
C LEU A 339 8.61 -23.67 0.73
N VAL A 340 8.08 -23.02 1.78
CA VAL A 340 8.51 -21.67 2.18
C VAL A 340 9.97 -21.69 2.63
N SER A 341 10.37 -22.67 3.45
CA SER A 341 11.75 -22.79 3.94
C SER A 341 12.78 -22.99 2.81
N SER A 342 12.40 -23.69 1.74
CA SER A 342 13.27 -23.90 0.57
C SER A 342 13.44 -22.67 -0.32
N ASN A 343 12.64 -21.62 -0.11
CA ASN A 343 12.61 -20.37 -0.86
C ASN A 343 12.90 -19.16 0.05
N LYS A 344 13.75 -19.35 1.06
CA LYS A 344 14.10 -18.32 2.03
C LYS A 344 14.60 -17.03 1.35
N GLY A 345 14.12 -15.89 1.85
CA GLY A 345 14.44 -14.56 1.33
C GLY A 345 13.62 -14.12 0.12
N MET A 346 12.66 -14.93 -0.35
CA MET A 346 11.72 -14.55 -1.41
C MET A 346 10.38 -14.11 -0.84
N SER A 347 9.73 -13.10 -1.43
CA SER A 347 8.29 -12.85 -1.25
C SER A 347 7.51 -13.47 -2.41
N PHE A 348 6.27 -13.91 -2.13
CA PHE A 348 5.39 -14.63 -3.04
C PHE A 348 4.20 -13.74 -3.41
N LEU A 349 4.27 -13.16 -4.60
CA LEU A 349 3.26 -12.28 -5.17
C LEU A 349 2.83 -12.83 -6.53
N ALA A 350 1.52 -12.93 -6.75
CA ALA A 350 0.97 -13.29 -8.05
C ALA A 350 0.57 -12.01 -8.79
N SER A 351 1.34 -11.64 -9.83
CA SER A 351 0.95 -10.55 -10.74
C SER A 351 -0.18 -10.99 -11.68
N HIS A 352 -0.88 -10.01 -12.25
CA HIS A 352 -2.07 -10.19 -13.07
C HIS A 352 -1.87 -11.04 -14.35
N GLY A 353 -0.64 -11.21 -14.82
CA GLY A 353 -0.29 -12.17 -15.89
C GLY A 353 -0.68 -11.76 -17.31
N TYR A 354 -1.07 -10.50 -17.54
CA TYR A 354 -1.38 -9.96 -18.86
C TYR A 354 -0.68 -8.61 -19.09
N ASN A 355 -1.16 -7.77 -20.01
CA ASN A 355 -0.61 -6.45 -20.27
C ASN A 355 -0.86 -5.45 -19.10
N THR A 356 0.20 -4.86 -18.56
CA THR A 356 0.15 -3.99 -17.37
C THR A 356 -0.53 -2.64 -17.65
N GLY A 357 -0.44 -2.11 -18.88
CA GLY A 357 -1.20 -0.91 -19.29
C GLY A 357 -2.70 -1.12 -19.15
N LYS A 358 -3.22 -2.28 -19.57
CA LYS A 358 -4.64 -2.68 -19.38
C LYS A 358 -4.99 -2.84 -17.91
N PHE A 359 -4.10 -3.44 -17.11
CA PHE A 359 -4.31 -3.61 -15.67
C PHE A 359 -4.47 -2.26 -14.97
N ILE A 360 -3.56 -1.31 -15.23
CA ILE A 360 -3.58 0.04 -14.65
C ILE A 360 -4.90 0.77 -14.97
N GLN A 361 -5.39 0.67 -16.21
CA GLN A 361 -6.65 1.28 -16.63
C GLN A 361 -7.85 0.62 -15.94
N LYS A 362 -7.89 -0.71 -15.89
CA LYS A 362 -8.99 -1.47 -15.24
C LYS A 362 -9.08 -1.23 -13.74
N GLN A 363 -7.94 -1.14 -13.06
CA GLN A 363 -7.86 -0.87 -11.62
C GLN A 363 -8.11 0.60 -11.27
N GLY A 364 -8.21 1.48 -12.26
CA GLY A 364 -8.59 2.88 -12.04
C GLY A 364 -7.52 3.71 -11.35
N PHE A 365 -6.23 3.41 -11.56
CA PHE A 365 -5.12 4.17 -10.97
C PHE A 365 -5.07 5.65 -11.39
N GLU A 366 -5.77 6.01 -12.47
CA GLU A 366 -5.96 7.40 -12.92
C GLU A 366 -6.95 8.18 -12.04
N PHE A 367 -7.71 7.51 -11.19
CA PHE A 367 -8.67 8.13 -10.28
C PHE A 367 -8.13 8.27 -8.87
N VAL A 368 -8.69 9.23 -8.15
CA VAL A 368 -8.53 9.42 -6.71
C VAL A 368 -9.76 8.89 -6.01
N PHE A 369 -9.54 8.04 -5.01
CA PHE A 369 -10.59 7.48 -4.17
C PHE A 369 -10.47 7.98 -2.73
N SER A 370 -11.60 8.10 -2.05
CA SER A 370 -11.72 8.48 -0.65
C SER A 370 -12.59 7.48 0.10
N GLU A 371 -12.06 6.92 1.19
CA GLU A 371 -12.83 6.02 2.07
C GLU A 371 -13.49 6.82 3.21
N CYS A 372 -14.81 6.89 3.24
CA CYS A 372 -15.59 7.33 4.40
C CYS A 372 -17.02 6.76 4.36
N ASP A 373 -17.77 6.81 5.46
CA ASP A 373 -19.10 6.22 5.56
C ASP A 373 -19.16 4.74 5.11
N GLN A 374 -18.10 3.97 5.38
CA GLN A 374 -17.95 2.57 4.93
C GLN A 374 -18.10 2.40 3.41
N ARG A 375 -17.68 3.40 2.63
CA ARG A 375 -17.75 3.42 1.18
C ARG A 375 -16.50 4.04 0.56
N MET A 376 -16.13 3.54 -0.61
CA MET A 376 -15.15 4.17 -1.49
C MET A 376 -15.84 5.14 -2.45
N PHE A 377 -15.47 6.42 -2.36
CA PHE A 377 -15.92 7.48 -3.24
C PHE A 377 -14.84 7.82 -4.25
N ARG A 378 -15.18 7.79 -5.54
CA ARG A 378 -14.33 8.33 -6.59
C ARG A 378 -14.54 9.84 -6.68
N ILE A 379 -13.50 10.63 -6.49
CA ILE A 379 -13.62 12.10 -6.35
C ILE A 379 -13.02 12.91 -7.50
N GLY A 380 -12.23 12.28 -8.37
CA GLY A 380 -11.66 12.95 -9.54
C GLY A 380 -10.55 12.13 -10.20
N LYS A 381 -9.87 12.73 -11.18
CA LYS A 381 -8.68 12.15 -11.83
C LYS A 381 -7.41 12.80 -11.29
N ARG A 382 -6.34 12.01 -11.18
CA ARG A 382 -4.98 12.49 -10.88
C ARG A 382 -4.08 12.30 -12.09
N ASP A 383 -3.06 13.15 -12.16
CA ASP A 383 -1.87 12.80 -12.94
C ASP A 383 -1.02 11.81 -12.17
N PHE A 384 -0.52 10.78 -12.85
CA PHE A 384 0.23 9.73 -12.18
C PHE A 384 1.68 10.16 -11.92
N PRO A 385 2.27 9.82 -10.76
CA PRO A 385 3.65 10.17 -10.45
C PRO A 385 4.66 9.70 -11.50
N HIS A 386 5.72 10.49 -11.65
CA HIS A 386 6.91 10.10 -12.41
C HIS A 386 7.74 9.07 -11.63
N ASN A 387 8.56 8.31 -12.35
CA ASN A 387 9.53 7.34 -11.80
C ASN A 387 8.91 6.20 -10.96
N LEU A 388 7.59 6.04 -10.97
CA LEU A 388 6.90 4.92 -10.34
C LEU A 388 6.40 3.93 -11.39
N ARG A 389 6.93 2.71 -11.33
CA ARG A 389 6.37 1.56 -12.05
C ARG A 389 5.24 0.98 -11.21
N ILE A 390 4.15 0.55 -11.84
CA ILE A 390 3.05 -0.15 -11.19
C ILE A 390 3.00 -1.58 -11.70
N ASP A 391 2.83 -2.50 -10.77
CA ASP A 391 2.40 -3.87 -11.01
C ASP A 391 1.32 -4.23 -9.98
N GLY A 392 0.67 -5.38 -10.15
CA GLY A 392 -0.33 -5.86 -9.22
C GLY A 392 -0.95 -7.18 -9.66
N GLY A 393 -1.87 -7.70 -8.87
CA GLY A 393 -2.56 -8.95 -9.11
C GLY A 393 -3.36 -9.35 -7.89
N SER A 394 -3.01 -10.49 -7.27
CA SER A 394 -3.72 -10.95 -6.09
C SER A 394 -3.29 -10.18 -4.83
N ASP A 395 -4.26 -9.86 -3.99
CA ASP A 395 -4.11 -9.37 -2.61
C ASP A 395 -3.88 -10.48 -1.57
N TRP A 396 -3.88 -11.76 -2.01
CA TRP A 396 -3.37 -12.90 -1.25
C TRP A 396 -1.86 -12.99 -1.43
N VAL A 397 -1.11 -12.59 -0.41
CA VAL A 397 0.33 -12.36 -0.49
C VAL A 397 1.09 -13.14 0.59
N GLY A 398 2.29 -13.59 0.22
CA GLY A 398 3.29 -14.10 1.16
C GLY A 398 4.47 -13.16 1.22
N ILE A 399 4.64 -12.40 2.29
CA ILE A 399 5.67 -11.36 2.37
C ILE A 399 6.77 -11.78 3.34
N HIS A 400 8.03 -11.77 2.86
CA HIS A 400 9.19 -11.92 3.74
C HIS A 400 9.33 -10.71 4.66
N ARG A 401 9.80 -10.94 5.89
CA ARG A 401 9.93 -9.91 6.93
C ARG A 401 10.62 -8.64 6.47
N ASP A 402 11.74 -8.74 5.76
CA ASP A 402 12.48 -7.56 5.30
C ASP A 402 11.62 -6.64 4.43
N LEU A 403 10.81 -7.20 3.52
CA LEU A 403 9.92 -6.42 2.66
C LEU A 403 8.76 -5.83 3.47
N ALA A 404 8.19 -6.60 4.39
CA ALA A 404 7.12 -6.12 5.27
C ALA A 404 7.58 -4.97 6.17
N GLU A 405 8.76 -5.09 6.80
CA GLU A 405 9.31 -4.02 7.64
C GLU A 405 9.75 -2.80 6.82
N TYR A 406 10.33 -3.01 5.63
CA TYR A 406 10.62 -1.93 4.69
C TYR A 406 9.35 -1.15 4.31
N SER A 407 8.26 -1.87 4.07
CA SER A 407 6.97 -1.30 3.64
C SER A 407 6.36 -0.33 4.66
N ILE A 408 6.71 -0.49 5.95
CA ILE A 408 6.24 0.37 7.05
C ILE A 408 7.30 1.36 7.56
N SER A 409 8.51 1.34 7.00
CA SER A 409 9.64 2.21 7.39
C SER A 409 9.41 3.69 7.03
N ASP A 410 10.18 4.58 7.65
CA ASP A 410 10.14 6.04 7.39
C ASP A 410 11.02 6.49 6.22
N GLN A 411 11.58 5.53 5.46
CA GLN A 411 12.28 5.85 4.22
C GLN A 411 11.35 6.54 3.22
N GLU A 412 11.92 7.40 2.38
CA GLU A 412 11.14 8.28 1.50
C GLU A 412 10.18 7.51 0.58
N PHE A 413 10.67 6.47 -0.09
CA PHE A 413 9.87 5.69 -1.04
C PHE A 413 8.69 4.98 -0.36
N PRO A 414 8.87 4.13 0.68
CA PRO A 414 7.73 3.52 1.38
C PRO A 414 6.76 4.54 1.98
N ARG A 415 7.24 5.66 2.52
CA ARG A 415 6.38 6.71 3.06
C ARG A 415 5.49 7.34 1.98
N LYS A 416 6.07 7.71 0.84
CA LYS A 416 5.33 8.27 -0.31
C LYS A 416 4.36 7.24 -0.90
N LEU A 417 4.80 5.98 -1.02
CA LEU A 417 3.97 4.90 -1.53
C LEU A 417 2.74 4.66 -0.64
N ARG A 418 2.92 4.60 0.69
CA ARG A 418 1.80 4.50 1.63
C ARG A 418 0.82 5.66 1.46
N LYS A 419 1.32 6.89 1.37
CA LYS A 419 0.48 8.09 1.21
C LYS A 419 -0.34 8.04 -0.08
N MET A 420 0.29 7.67 -1.19
CA MET A 420 -0.37 7.54 -2.48
C MET A 420 -1.47 6.48 -2.45
N PHE A 421 -1.19 5.32 -1.83
CA PHE A 421 -2.11 4.18 -1.77
C PHE A 421 -3.30 4.36 -0.82
N GLU A 422 -3.30 5.38 0.04
CA GLU A 422 -4.51 5.81 0.78
C GLU A 422 -5.65 6.21 -0.16
N SER A 423 -5.32 6.63 -1.38
CA SER A 423 -6.27 7.12 -2.39
C SER A 423 -6.52 6.15 -3.55
N ILE A 424 -6.07 4.90 -3.40
CA ILE A 424 -6.16 3.85 -4.42
C ILE A 424 -7.23 2.84 -4.03
N LEU A 425 -8.06 2.44 -4.99
CA LEU A 425 -9.01 1.34 -4.85
C LEU A 425 -8.27 0.00 -4.86
N LEU A 426 -8.68 -0.95 -4.02
CA LEU A 426 -8.05 -2.28 -3.92
C LEU A 426 -6.52 -2.20 -3.69
N PRO A 427 -6.02 -1.41 -2.73
CA PRO A 427 -4.60 -1.07 -2.70
C PRO A 427 -3.67 -2.25 -2.40
N LEU A 428 -4.15 -3.28 -1.68
CA LEU A 428 -3.34 -4.46 -1.39
C LEU A 428 -3.06 -5.32 -2.65
N GLU A 429 -3.87 -5.21 -3.70
CA GLU A 429 -3.66 -5.90 -4.98
C GLU A 429 -2.41 -5.40 -5.72
N SER A 430 -1.82 -4.27 -5.34
CA SER A 430 -0.70 -3.67 -6.07
C SER A 430 0.39 -3.05 -5.19
N PHE A 431 0.14 -2.82 -3.90
CA PHE A 431 1.09 -2.09 -3.04
C PHE A 431 2.41 -2.81 -2.86
N TYR A 432 2.39 -4.14 -2.68
CA TYR A 432 3.61 -4.93 -2.51
C TYR A 432 4.26 -5.33 -3.84
N HIS A 433 3.52 -5.28 -4.94
CA HIS A 433 4.01 -5.54 -6.30
C HIS A 433 4.74 -4.33 -6.89
N THR A 434 4.27 -3.15 -6.53
CA THR A 434 4.84 -1.83 -6.87
C THR A 434 6.08 -1.56 -6.03
#